data_AF-A0A9W9SD39-F1
#
_entry.id   AF-A0A9W9SD39-F1
#
_cell.length_a   1.000
_cell.length_b   1.000
_cell.length_c   1.000
_cell.angle_alpha   90.00
_cell.angle_beta   90.00
_cell.angle_gamma   90.00
#
_symmetry.space_group_name_H-M   'P 1'
#
loop_
_entity.id
_entity.type
_entity.pdbx_description
1 polymer ?
#
loop_
_entity_poly.entity_id
_entity_poly.type
_entity_poly.pdbx_seq_one_letter_code
_entity_poly.pdbx_strand_id
1 'polypeptide(L)'
;MDQVNPVSEQQNMLYILVTGANSGLGFSICCRLADEFLSSHSESESLTIIFTTRSARKAQDTIRRLETHLKSTSPSASAAARVHFVSESVDLGDLRSVRELSRKLVHTLPRLDSIVLNAGLGGWSGINWPRAIWDVCTDLLHAVTWPSYKLAPTGVLTSKQTKTEEEPALGAVFCANVFGHYMLAHNVAPLLKRARTNGPGRVVWVSSLEATWNFFKVDDIQGLRTDAPYESSKALTDILALTSNLPSTAPWAVESFLQSETELDTHAIHTDTPDATPRMYLSHPGICATSIIPLILPLAWAMIATFWAARMLGSPWHPLSTYLGACAPVFLALASQADVEAAEEPYHRAGGGRAKWGSSSGRLGIESAVSTEVDGWGHGGVVGTPVVEADRLRRRKRGAEDLTKEKREEFEELGRQCWKQMEELRIQWDEILDKAEARS
;
A
#
# COMPACT_ATOMS: atom_id res chain seq x y z
N MET A 1 -39.80 -6.99 -20.17
CA MET A 1 -39.55 -6.97 -18.71
C MET A 1 -38.65 -8.15 -18.45
N ASP A 2 -37.36 -7.94 -18.72
CA ASP A 2 -36.37 -8.99 -18.52
C ASP A 2 -36.04 -9.05 -17.04
N GLN A 3 -36.33 -10.20 -16.42
CA GLN A 3 -35.87 -10.49 -15.08
C GLN A 3 -34.34 -10.60 -15.13
N VAL A 4 -33.66 -9.50 -14.80
CA VAL A 4 -32.22 -9.51 -14.55
C VAL A 4 -31.98 -10.45 -13.37
N ASN A 5 -31.21 -11.50 -13.62
CA ASN A 5 -30.89 -12.52 -12.64
C ASN A 5 -29.96 -11.86 -11.58
N PRO A 6 -30.26 -11.88 -10.27
CA PRO A 6 -29.42 -11.22 -9.27
C PRO A 6 -27.98 -11.76 -9.22
N VAL A 7 -27.76 -12.98 -9.74
CA VAL A 7 -26.44 -13.60 -9.91
C VAL A 7 -25.60 -12.91 -11.00
N SER A 8 -26.21 -12.35 -12.06
CA SER A 8 -25.46 -11.64 -13.12
C SER A 8 -25.03 -10.24 -12.70
N GLU A 9 -25.77 -9.56 -11.81
CA GLU A 9 -25.38 -8.24 -11.28
C GLU A 9 -24.15 -8.32 -10.39
N GLN A 10 -24.03 -9.39 -9.59
CA GLN A 10 -22.85 -9.59 -8.73
C GLN A 10 -21.60 -10.00 -9.50
N GLN A 11 -21.70 -10.53 -10.73
CA GLN A 11 -20.53 -10.90 -11.54
C GLN A 11 -19.80 -9.69 -12.13
N ASN A 12 -20.51 -8.59 -12.38
CA ASN A 12 -19.95 -7.38 -13.01
C ASN A 12 -19.59 -6.27 -12.01
N MET A 13 -19.56 -6.58 -10.71
CA MET A 13 -19.22 -5.62 -9.65
C MET A 13 -17.79 -5.82 -9.17
N LEU A 14 -16.99 -4.76 -9.17
CA LEU A 14 -15.67 -4.75 -8.55
C LEU A 14 -15.76 -4.27 -7.10
N TYR A 15 -15.06 -4.95 -6.19
CA TYR A 15 -14.94 -4.55 -4.79
C TYR A 15 -13.50 -4.18 -4.47
N ILE A 16 -13.25 -2.90 -4.15
CA ILE A 16 -11.90 -2.41 -3.83
C ILE A 16 -11.90 -1.78 -2.45
N LEU A 17 -11.06 -2.30 -1.55
CA LEU A 17 -10.87 -1.77 -0.20
C LEU A 17 -9.66 -0.82 -0.16
N VAL A 18 -9.82 0.39 0.36
CA VAL A 18 -8.74 1.38 0.55
C VAL A 18 -8.62 1.76 2.01
N THR A 19 -7.45 1.51 2.62
CA THR A 19 -7.23 1.86 4.03
C THR A 19 -6.83 3.33 4.19
N GLY A 20 -7.38 4.02 5.22
CA GLY A 20 -6.97 5.37 5.59
C GLY A 20 -7.33 6.45 4.56
N ALA A 21 -8.61 6.56 4.21
CA ALA A 21 -9.07 7.40 3.09
C ALA A 21 -9.72 8.73 3.51
N ASN A 22 -9.65 9.13 4.78
CA ASN A 22 -10.33 10.36 5.23
C ASN A 22 -9.70 11.67 4.70
N SER A 23 -8.48 11.61 4.19
CA SER A 23 -7.73 12.76 3.68
C SER A 23 -6.51 12.30 2.88
N GLY A 24 -5.83 13.25 2.22
CA GLY A 24 -4.54 13.01 1.59
C GLY A 24 -4.59 11.96 0.49
N LEU A 25 -3.57 11.09 0.44
CA LEU A 25 -3.43 10.08 -0.60
C LEU A 25 -4.59 9.09 -0.67
N GLY A 26 -5.04 8.53 0.47
CA GLY A 26 -6.12 7.54 0.47
C GLY A 26 -7.44 8.09 -0.08
N PHE A 27 -7.77 9.35 0.24
CA PHE A 27 -8.92 10.04 -0.36
C PHE A 27 -8.77 10.16 -1.89
N SER A 28 -7.58 10.58 -2.33
CA SER A 28 -7.28 10.71 -3.76
C SER A 28 -7.24 9.39 -4.51
N ILE A 29 -6.84 8.28 -3.87
CA ILE A 29 -6.96 6.93 -4.42
C ILE A 29 -8.43 6.62 -4.69
N CYS A 30 -9.34 6.87 -3.74
CA CYS A 30 -10.78 6.67 -3.96
C CYS A 30 -11.34 7.53 -5.10
N CYS A 31 -10.96 8.82 -5.18
CA CYS A 31 -11.35 9.69 -6.30
C CYS A 31 -10.87 9.14 -7.64
N ARG A 32 -9.59 8.79 -7.73
CA ARG A 32 -8.96 8.34 -8.97
C ARG A 32 -9.43 6.95 -9.39
N LEU A 33 -9.72 6.04 -8.45
CA LEU A 33 -10.38 4.77 -8.74
C LEU A 33 -11.72 5.01 -9.44
N ALA A 34 -12.53 5.94 -8.94
CA ALA A 34 -13.83 6.25 -9.55
C ALA A 34 -13.66 6.83 -10.97
N ASP A 35 -12.77 7.80 -11.15
CA ASP A 35 -12.54 8.46 -12.44
C ASP A 35 -11.95 7.50 -13.50
N GLU A 36 -10.95 6.70 -13.12
CA GLU A 36 -10.33 5.73 -14.02
C GLU A 36 -11.26 4.55 -14.31
N PHE A 37 -12.06 4.10 -13.35
CA PHE A 37 -13.06 3.06 -13.60
C PHE A 37 -14.09 3.52 -14.64
N LEU A 38 -14.63 4.73 -14.47
CA LEU A 38 -15.62 5.26 -15.41
C LEU A 38 -15.08 5.47 -16.82
N SER A 39 -13.77 5.67 -16.98
CA SER A 39 -13.14 5.89 -18.29
C SER A 39 -12.61 4.61 -18.96
N SER A 40 -12.33 3.55 -18.20
CA SER A 40 -11.68 2.34 -18.72
C SER A 40 -12.56 1.08 -18.72
N HIS A 41 -13.57 1.01 -17.86
CA HIS A 41 -14.41 -0.18 -17.68
C HIS A 41 -15.73 -0.07 -18.45
N SER A 42 -16.29 -1.22 -18.82
CA SER A 42 -17.52 -1.32 -19.62
C SER A 42 -18.70 -0.68 -18.89
N GLU A 43 -19.66 -0.09 -19.60
CA GLU A 43 -20.87 0.51 -19.01
C GLU A 43 -21.74 -0.48 -18.23
N SER A 44 -21.58 -1.79 -18.48
CA SER A 44 -22.27 -2.88 -17.78
C SER A 44 -21.65 -3.26 -16.44
N GLU A 45 -20.48 -2.70 -16.10
CA GLU A 45 -19.78 -2.97 -14.85
C GLU A 45 -20.08 -1.90 -13.80
N SER A 46 -19.90 -2.24 -12.53
CA SER A 46 -20.03 -1.31 -11.42
C SER A 46 -18.85 -1.47 -10.45
N LEU A 47 -18.57 -0.42 -9.68
CA LEU A 47 -17.47 -0.38 -8.72
C LEU A 47 -17.98 -0.02 -7.33
N THR A 48 -17.67 -0.85 -6.35
CA THR A 48 -17.84 -0.55 -4.93
C THR A 48 -16.47 -0.26 -4.31
N ILE A 49 -16.26 0.99 -3.91
CA ILE A 49 -15.08 1.44 -3.17
C ILE A 49 -15.42 1.40 -1.68
N ILE A 50 -14.87 0.40 -1.00
CA ILE A 50 -14.89 0.33 0.46
C ILE A 50 -13.71 1.13 0.97
N PHE A 51 -13.94 2.11 1.83
CA PHE A 51 -12.86 2.95 2.35
C PHE A 51 -12.92 3.02 3.87
N THR A 52 -11.75 3.03 4.52
CA THR A 52 -11.69 3.05 5.98
C THR A 52 -11.35 4.42 6.53
N THR A 53 -11.96 4.74 7.68
CA THR A 53 -11.62 5.91 8.50
C THR A 53 -11.55 5.50 9.98
N ARG A 54 -11.17 6.41 10.88
CA ARG A 54 -11.11 6.14 12.34
C ARG A 54 -12.35 6.60 13.11
N SER A 55 -13.32 7.25 12.48
CA SER A 55 -14.53 7.71 13.17
C SER A 55 -15.70 7.97 12.23
N ALA A 56 -16.93 7.81 12.74
CA ALA A 56 -18.15 8.03 11.99
C ALA A 56 -18.25 9.44 11.39
N ARG A 57 -17.78 10.47 12.11
CA ARG A 57 -17.73 11.84 11.60
C ARG A 57 -16.83 11.98 10.38
N LYS A 58 -15.64 11.37 10.43
CA LYS A 58 -14.70 11.37 9.28
C LYS A 58 -15.28 10.58 8.12
N ALA A 59 -15.92 9.45 8.38
CA ALA A 59 -16.62 8.66 7.36
C ALA A 59 -17.65 9.51 6.60
N GLN A 60 -18.58 10.16 7.31
CA GLN A 60 -19.63 10.99 6.69
C GLN A 60 -19.08 12.16 5.87
N ASP A 61 -18.05 12.86 6.37
CA ASP A 61 -17.38 13.93 5.60
C ASP A 61 -16.73 13.39 4.32
N THR A 62 -16.09 12.22 4.44
CA THR A 62 -15.41 11.56 3.32
C THR A 62 -16.41 11.13 2.24
N ILE A 63 -17.53 10.47 2.62
CA ILE A 63 -18.61 10.11 1.68
C ILE A 63 -19.07 11.35 0.91
N ARG A 64 -19.42 12.42 1.63
CA ARG A 64 -19.93 13.65 1.01
C ARG A 64 -18.95 14.21 -0.03
N ARG A 65 -17.66 14.25 0.31
CA ARG A 65 -16.61 14.78 -0.57
C ARG A 65 -16.34 13.87 -1.77
N LEU A 66 -16.36 12.56 -1.59
CA LEU A 66 -16.24 11.58 -2.68
C LEU A 66 -17.42 11.65 -3.64
N GLU A 67 -18.65 11.73 -3.13
CA GLU A 67 -19.85 11.91 -3.96
C GLU A 67 -19.84 13.25 -4.70
N THR A 68 -19.36 14.32 -4.07
CA THR A 68 -19.20 15.63 -4.71
C THR A 68 -18.19 15.57 -5.86
N HIS A 69 -17.03 14.93 -5.62
CA HIS A 69 -16.03 14.68 -6.64
C HIS A 69 -16.62 13.89 -7.81
N LEU A 70 -17.22 12.73 -7.53
CA LEU A 70 -17.84 11.86 -8.53
C LEU A 70 -18.87 12.61 -9.38
N LYS A 71 -19.76 13.40 -8.76
CA LYS A 71 -20.76 14.21 -9.50
C LYS A 71 -20.12 15.26 -10.40
N SER A 72 -18.95 15.79 -10.01
CA SER A 72 -18.25 16.83 -10.77
C SER A 72 -17.40 16.28 -11.93
N THR A 73 -16.93 15.04 -11.83
CA THR A 73 -16.04 14.41 -12.83
C THR A 73 -16.76 13.39 -13.72
N SER A 74 -17.93 12.89 -13.32
CA SER A 74 -18.68 11.91 -14.11
C SER A 74 -19.28 12.52 -15.38
N PRO A 75 -19.26 11.80 -16.51
CA PRO A 75 -19.83 12.29 -17.78
C PRO A 75 -21.35 12.37 -17.76
N SER A 76 -22.02 11.59 -16.90
CA SER A 76 -23.48 11.56 -16.76
C SER A 76 -23.90 11.05 -15.38
N ALA A 77 -25.17 11.28 -15.03
CA ALA A 77 -25.76 10.71 -13.81
C ALA A 77 -25.82 9.18 -13.83
N SER A 78 -26.01 8.57 -15.01
CA SER A 78 -26.00 7.10 -15.15
C SER A 78 -24.59 6.53 -14.93
N ALA A 79 -23.55 7.21 -15.41
CA ALA A 79 -22.17 6.82 -15.14
C ALA A 79 -21.87 6.91 -13.65
N ALA A 80 -22.22 8.03 -13.00
CA ALA A 80 -22.02 8.20 -11.56
C ALA A 80 -22.74 7.12 -10.73
N ALA A 81 -23.91 6.64 -11.17
CA ALA A 81 -24.66 5.61 -10.47
C ALA A 81 -23.97 4.22 -10.44
N ARG A 82 -22.93 4.00 -11.27
CA ARG A 82 -22.14 2.76 -11.28
C ARG A 82 -21.06 2.71 -10.20
N VAL A 83 -20.81 3.82 -9.50
CA VAL A 83 -19.78 3.90 -8.45
C VAL A 83 -20.45 4.04 -7.09
N HIS A 84 -20.15 3.13 -6.18
CA HIS A 84 -20.68 3.09 -4.82
C HIS A 84 -19.57 3.30 -3.81
N PHE A 85 -19.82 4.14 -2.79
CA PHE A 85 -18.89 4.36 -1.69
C PHE A 85 -19.43 3.75 -0.42
N VAL A 86 -18.65 2.86 0.20
CA VAL A 86 -19.00 2.21 1.48
C VAL A 86 -17.94 2.57 2.51
N SER A 87 -18.35 3.16 3.62
CA SER A 87 -17.43 3.53 4.69
C SER A 87 -17.33 2.44 5.76
N GLU A 88 -16.10 2.12 6.16
CA GLU A 88 -15.79 1.23 7.27
C GLU A 88 -14.86 1.90 8.29
N SER A 89 -14.77 1.31 9.49
CA SER A 89 -13.91 1.82 10.57
C SER A 89 -12.79 0.84 10.90
N VAL A 90 -11.56 1.34 10.98
CA VAL A 90 -10.41 0.56 11.48
C VAL A 90 -9.36 1.47 12.09
N ASP A 91 -8.78 1.04 13.20
CA ASP A 91 -7.48 1.52 13.66
C ASP A 91 -6.43 0.42 13.51
N LEU A 92 -5.46 0.62 12.62
CA LEU A 92 -4.40 -0.36 12.35
C LEU A 92 -3.37 -0.46 13.48
N GLY A 93 -3.41 0.44 14.47
CA GLY A 93 -2.68 0.30 15.72
C GLY A 93 -3.42 -0.53 16.78
N ASP A 94 -4.64 -0.97 16.48
CA ASP A 94 -5.49 -1.80 17.34
C ASP A 94 -5.90 -3.09 16.60
N LEU A 95 -5.26 -4.20 16.95
CA LEU A 95 -5.48 -5.49 16.32
C LEU A 95 -6.90 -6.03 16.53
N ARG A 96 -7.61 -5.61 17.60
CA ARG A 96 -9.04 -5.96 17.77
C ARG A 96 -9.89 -5.25 16.74
N SER A 97 -9.65 -3.95 16.54
CA SER A 97 -10.32 -3.17 15.50
C SER A 97 -10.10 -3.78 14.11
N VAL A 98 -8.89 -4.30 13.84
CA VAL A 98 -8.59 -5.05 12.61
C VAL A 98 -9.40 -6.34 12.50
N ARG A 99 -9.49 -7.15 13.56
CA ARG A 99 -10.30 -8.39 13.56
C ARG A 99 -11.79 -8.11 13.38
N GLU A 100 -12.32 -7.11 14.08
CA GLU A 100 -13.72 -6.68 13.95
C GLU A 100 -14.07 -6.29 12.51
N LEU A 101 -13.24 -5.45 11.87
CA LEU A 101 -13.43 -5.10 10.47
C LEU A 101 -13.35 -6.34 9.58
N SER A 102 -12.32 -7.17 9.76
CA SER A 102 -12.10 -8.33 8.90
C SER A 102 -13.27 -9.31 8.92
N ARG A 103 -13.77 -9.64 10.13
CA ARG A 103 -14.98 -10.46 10.30
C ARG A 103 -16.17 -9.82 9.62
N LYS A 104 -16.40 -8.52 9.83
CA LYS A 104 -17.51 -7.81 9.19
C LYS A 104 -17.45 -7.92 7.66
N LEU A 105 -16.29 -7.66 7.06
CA LEU A 105 -16.11 -7.73 5.61
C LEU A 105 -16.35 -9.14 5.07
N VAL A 106 -15.82 -10.17 5.74
CA VAL A 106 -16.03 -11.58 5.36
C VAL A 106 -17.51 -11.96 5.36
N HIS A 107 -18.30 -11.40 6.27
CA HIS A 107 -19.73 -11.70 6.36
C HIS A 107 -20.61 -10.87 5.42
N THR A 108 -20.14 -9.71 4.95
CA THR A 108 -20.96 -8.76 4.18
C THR A 108 -20.60 -8.66 2.71
N LEU A 109 -19.35 -8.97 2.34
CA LEU A 109 -18.88 -8.85 0.97
C LEU A 109 -18.84 -10.23 0.30
N PRO A 110 -19.31 -10.33 -0.97
CA PRO A 110 -19.22 -11.59 -1.71
C PRO A 110 -17.77 -11.97 -2.07
N ARG A 111 -16.92 -10.96 -2.27
CA ARG A 111 -15.51 -11.08 -2.64
C ARG A 111 -14.81 -9.73 -2.48
N LEU A 112 -13.49 -9.73 -2.71
CA LEU A 112 -12.69 -8.53 -2.83
C LEU A 112 -11.76 -8.67 -4.04
N ASP A 113 -11.78 -7.73 -4.97
CA ASP A 113 -10.92 -7.79 -6.16
C ASP A 113 -9.54 -7.18 -5.86
N SER A 114 -9.50 -6.10 -5.07
CA SER A 114 -8.26 -5.45 -4.64
C SER A 114 -8.36 -4.89 -3.23
N ILE A 115 -7.27 -4.96 -2.48
CA ILE A 115 -7.05 -4.19 -1.25
C ILE A 115 -5.84 -3.28 -1.41
N VAL A 116 -6.01 -1.99 -1.15
CA VAL A 116 -4.97 -0.97 -1.19
C VAL A 116 -4.61 -0.57 0.24
N LEU A 117 -3.46 -1.07 0.69
CA LEU A 117 -2.91 -0.88 2.03
C LEU A 117 -2.15 0.46 2.08
N ASN A 118 -2.93 1.55 2.11
CA ASN A 118 -2.45 2.93 2.01
C ASN A 118 -2.15 3.59 3.35
N ALA A 119 -2.93 3.29 4.39
CA ALA A 119 -2.82 3.97 5.67
C ALA A 119 -1.39 3.89 6.24
N GLY A 120 -0.96 4.96 6.91
CA GLY A 120 0.38 4.97 7.48
C GLY A 120 0.58 6.08 8.48
N LEU A 121 1.56 5.87 9.34
CA LEU A 121 2.05 6.75 10.38
C LEU A 121 3.52 7.06 10.09
N GLY A 122 3.85 8.36 10.00
CA GLY A 122 5.23 8.82 9.84
C GLY A 122 6.07 8.65 11.11
N GLY A 123 5.47 8.77 12.30
CA GLY A 123 6.15 8.55 13.57
C GLY A 123 7.22 9.59 13.91
N TRP A 124 7.24 10.75 13.24
CA TRP A 124 8.25 11.78 13.47
C TRP A 124 7.88 12.70 14.65
N SER A 125 8.89 13.12 15.41
CA SER A 125 8.79 14.12 16.47
C SER A 125 9.12 15.53 15.98
N GLY A 126 9.77 15.67 14.82
CA GLY A 126 10.08 16.98 14.25
C GLY A 126 11.03 16.95 13.06
N ILE A 127 11.57 18.13 12.75
CA ILE A 127 12.55 18.36 11.69
C ILE A 127 13.78 19.01 12.30
N ASN A 128 14.97 18.52 11.94
CA ASN A 128 16.23 19.22 12.15
C ASN A 128 16.32 20.40 11.18
N TRP A 129 15.76 21.55 11.56
CA TRP A 129 15.65 22.73 10.70
C TRP A 129 16.99 23.26 10.16
N PRO A 130 18.08 23.38 10.96
CA PRO A 130 19.38 23.78 10.44
C PRO A 130 19.87 22.86 9.30
N ARG A 131 19.74 21.54 9.49
CA ARG A 131 20.09 20.56 8.45
C ARG A 131 19.16 20.64 7.26
N ALA A 132 17.85 20.76 7.48
CA ALA A 132 16.87 20.86 6.39
C ALA A 132 17.14 22.07 5.49
N ILE A 133 17.40 23.24 6.09
CA ILE A 133 17.72 24.46 5.34
C ILE A 133 19.02 24.27 4.56
N TRP A 134 20.07 23.76 5.22
CA TRP A 134 21.37 23.52 4.57
C TRP A 134 21.25 22.54 3.39
N ASP A 135 20.63 21.38 3.60
CA ASP A 135 20.48 20.33 2.59
C ASP A 135 19.62 20.83 1.42
N VAL A 136 18.52 21.55 1.67
CA VAL A 136 17.66 22.11 0.62
C VAL A 136 18.39 23.18 -0.19
N CYS A 137 19.21 24.02 0.45
CA CYS A 137 19.96 25.07 -0.24
C CYS A 137 21.17 24.54 -1.03
N THR A 138 21.78 23.42 -0.60
CA THR A 138 23.01 22.88 -1.20
C THR A 138 22.76 21.70 -2.14
N ASP A 139 21.65 20.98 -1.95
CA ASP A 139 21.34 19.74 -2.66
C ASP A 139 19.82 19.50 -2.75
N LEU A 140 19.10 20.52 -3.22
CA LEU A 140 17.64 20.57 -3.29
C LEU A 140 17.01 19.24 -3.72
N LEU A 141 17.41 18.72 -4.88
CA LEU A 141 16.81 17.52 -5.47
C LEU A 141 16.91 16.30 -4.55
N HIS A 142 18.09 16.05 -3.98
CA HIS A 142 18.27 14.91 -3.07
C HIS A 142 17.53 15.16 -1.76
N ALA A 143 17.67 16.36 -1.19
CA ALA A 143 17.10 16.74 0.09
C ALA A 143 15.57 16.60 0.12
N VAL A 144 14.87 16.98 -0.96
CA VAL A 144 13.41 16.85 -1.03
C VAL A 144 12.93 15.49 -1.54
N THR A 145 13.82 14.66 -2.12
CA THR A 145 13.47 13.29 -2.55
C THR A 145 13.69 12.24 -1.45
N TRP A 146 14.82 12.34 -0.75
CA TRP A 146 15.26 11.43 0.31
C TRP A 146 15.75 12.24 1.52
N PRO A 147 14.85 12.89 2.25
CA PRO A 147 15.20 13.81 3.33
C PRO A 147 15.91 13.09 4.49
N SER A 148 17.06 13.64 4.90
CA SER A 148 17.89 13.12 6.00
C SER A 148 17.77 13.92 7.31
N TYR A 149 16.77 14.82 7.38
CA TYR A 149 16.58 15.79 8.45
C TYR A 149 15.31 15.57 9.27
N LYS A 150 14.62 14.44 9.08
CA LYS A 150 13.46 14.06 9.90
C LYS A 150 13.96 13.49 11.22
N LEU A 151 13.24 13.78 12.30
CA LEU A 151 13.55 13.29 13.64
C LEU A 151 12.43 12.36 14.08
N ALA A 152 12.76 11.19 14.61
CA ALA A 152 11.80 10.26 15.19
C ALA A 152 12.29 9.76 16.56
N PRO A 153 11.38 9.51 17.51
CA PRO A 153 11.68 8.81 18.75
C PRO A 153 11.91 7.31 18.50
N THR A 154 12.80 6.71 19.28
CA THR A 154 13.04 5.26 19.30
C THR A 154 12.08 4.56 20.27
N GLY A 155 11.77 3.29 20.02
CA GLY A 155 11.06 2.42 20.98
C GLY A 155 9.60 2.77 21.28
N VAL A 156 8.91 3.52 20.41
CA VAL A 156 7.49 3.87 20.62
C VAL A 156 6.59 2.66 20.42
N LEU A 157 5.81 2.31 21.44
CA LEU A 157 4.89 1.17 21.45
C LEU A 157 3.45 1.60 21.14
N THR A 158 2.64 0.66 20.64
CA THR A 158 1.18 0.81 20.61
C THR A 158 0.61 0.84 22.03
N SER A 159 -0.64 1.29 22.16
CA SER A 159 -1.43 1.00 23.36
C SER A 159 -1.57 -0.50 23.55
N LYS A 160 -1.80 -0.95 24.80
CA LYS A 160 -2.12 -2.36 25.06
C LYS A 160 -3.30 -2.81 24.20
N GLN A 161 -3.09 -3.89 23.47
CA GLN A 161 -4.07 -4.58 22.64
C GLN A 161 -4.99 -5.43 23.50
N THR A 162 -4.60 -5.80 24.72
CA THR A 162 -5.43 -6.61 25.61
C THR A 162 -5.39 -6.14 27.06
N LYS A 163 -6.25 -6.75 27.90
CA LYS A 163 -6.24 -6.54 29.35
C LYS A 163 -5.30 -7.51 30.08
N THR A 164 -4.58 -8.39 29.38
CA THR A 164 -3.69 -9.37 30.02
C THR A 164 -2.40 -8.71 30.51
N GLU A 165 -1.80 -9.26 31.55
CA GLU A 165 -0.54 -8.75 32.11
C GLU A 165 0.65 -9.06 31.19
N GLU A 166 0.65 -10.24 30.56
CA GLU A 166 1.66 -10.70 29.61
C GLU A 166 1.23 -10.38 28.18
N GLU A 167 1.54 -9.17 27.71
CA GLU A 167 1.38 -8.75 26.32
C GLU A 167 2.76 -8.40 25.74
N PRO A 168 3.19 -9.01 24.61
CA PRO A 168 4.48 -8.70 24.02
C PRO A 168 4.51 -7.27 23.47
N ALA A 169 5.69 -6.66 23.43
CA ALA A 169 5.85 -5.33 22.87
C ALA A 169 5.46 -5.29 21.39
N LEU A 170 4.75 -4.22 21.01
CA LEU A 170 4.33 -3.98 19.63
C LEU A 170 4.67 -2.53 19.24
N GLY A 171 5.60 -2.37 18.30
CA GLY A 171 6.04 -1.06 17.82
C GLY A 171 4.92 -0.30 17.11
N ALA A 172 4.73 0.98 17.46
CA ALA A 172 3.60 1.78 16.98
C ALA A 172 3.62 2.02 15.46
N VAL A 173 4.78 2.43 14.93
CA VAL A 173 4.95 2.70 13.49
C VAL A 173 4.89 1.40 12.69
N PHE A 174 5.56 0.36 13.16
CA PHE A 174 5.49 -0.98 12.56
C PHE A 174 4.06 -1.52 12.53
N CYS A 175 3.31 -1.42 13.63
CA CYS A 175 1.93 -1.89 13.70
C CYS A 175 1.04 -1.13 12.70
N ALA A 176 1.08 0.19 12.72
CA ALA A 176 0.24 1.01 11.85
C ALA A 176 0.59 0.87 10.36
N ASN A 177 1.86 0.68 10.01
CA ASN A 177 2.32 0.66 8.62
C ASN A 177 2.32 -0.74 8.01
N VAL A 178 2.61 -1.77 8.81
CA VAL A 178 2.88 -3.13 8.34
C VAL A 178 1.97 -4.13 9.05
N PHE A 179 2.09 -4.32 10.37
CA PHE A 179 1.47 -5.48 11.02
C PHE A 179 -0.06 -5.44 11.05
N GLY A 180 -0.68 -4.29 11.33
CA GLY A 180 -2.14 -4.17 11.27
C GLY A 180 -2.67 -4.41 9.85
N HIS A 181 -1.94 -3.97 8.82
CA HIS A 181 -2.26 -4.28 7.43
C HIS A 181 -2.04 -5.75 7.08
N TYR A 182 -0.99 -6.36 7.64
CA TYR A 182 -0.67 -7.77 7.47
C TYR A 182 -1.79 -8.64 8.03
N MET A 183 -2.24 -8.37 9.27
CA MET A 183 -3.38 -9.04 9.90
C MET A 183 -4.67 -8.83 9.09
N LEU A 184 -4.93 -7.61 8.62
CA LEU A 184 -6.12 -7.32 7.80
C LEU A 184 -6.10 -8.12 6.49
N ALA A 185 -4.98 -8.09 5.76
CA ALA A 185 -4.83 -8.76 4.49
C ALA A 185 -4.88 -10.30 4.62
N HIS A 186 -4.30 -10.87 5.69
CA HIS A 186 -4.46 -12.27 6.06
C HIS A 186 -5.95 -12.61 6.26
N ASN A 187 -6.63 -11.88 7.14
CA ASN A 187 -8.01 -12.20 7.53
C ASN A 187 -9.03 -12.04 6.39
N VAL A 188 -8.74 -11.20 5.38
CA VAL A 188 -9.60 -11.02 4.18
C VAL A 188 -9.08 -11.78 2.95
N ALA A 189 -7.99 -12.53 3.06
CA ALA A 189 -7.48 -13.40 1.99
C ALA A 189 -8.57 -14.30 1.36
N PRO A 190 -9.55 -14.85 2.13
CA PRO A 190 -10.62 -15.66 1.54
C PRO A 190 -11.48 -14.89 0.53
N LEU A 191 -11.74 -13.60 0.77
CA LEU A 191 -12.46 -12.75 -0.16
C LEU A 191 -11.63 -12.48 -1.43
N LEU A 192 -10.32 -12.30 -1.29
CA LEU A 192 -9.39 -12.08 -2.41
C LEU A 192 -9.26 -13.32 -3.30
N LYS A 193 -9.30 -14.53 -2.73
CA LYS A 193 -9.30 -15.80 -3.49
C LYS A 193 -10.54 -15.98 -4.38
N ARG A 194 -11.58 -15.17 -4.17
CA ARG A 194 -12.86 -15.15 -4.91
C ARG A 194 -12.96 -14.01 -5.92
N ALA A 195 -11.89 -13.24 -6.13
CA ALA A 195 -11.82 -12.22 -7.18
C ALA A 195 -12.01 -12.84 -8.57
N ARG A 196 -12.69 -12.13 -9.48
CA ARG A 196 -13.01 -12.65 -10.82
C ARG A 196 -12.84 -11.66 -11.96
N THR A 197 -13.05 -10.36 -11.71
CA THR A 197 -13.19 -9.38 -12.79
C THR A 197 -11.86 -8.99 -13.43
N ASN A 198 -10.83 -8.73 -12.61
CA ASN A 198 -9.50 -8.28 -13.07
C ASN A 198 -8.40 -9.33 -12.86
N GLY A 199 -8.77 -10.62 -12.90
CA GLY A 199 -7.88 -11.74 -12.61
C GLY A 199 -7.80 -12.05 -11.10
N PRO A 200 -6.67 -12.59 -10.60
CA PRO A 200 -6.53 -12.95 -9.18
C PRO A 200 -6.64 -11.72 -8.28
N GLY A 201 -7.16 -11.91 -7.07
CA GLY A 201 -7.30 -10.85 -6.08
C GLY A 201 -5.96 -10.21 -5.75
N ARG A 202 -5.96 -8.90 -5.49
CA ARG A 202 -4.72 -8.13 -5.39
C ARG A 202 -4.53 -7.50 -4.02
N VAL A 203 -3.33 -7.65 -3.46
CA VAL A 203 -2.86 -6.90 -2.29
C VAL A 203 -1.87 -5.85 -2.75
N VAL A 204 -2.30 -4.58 -2.77
CA VAL A 204 -1.47 -3.44 -3.20
C VAL A 204 -0.92 -2.73 -1.97
N TRP A 205 0.37 -2.92 -1.70
CA TRP A 205 1.07 -2.22 -0.62
C TRP A 205 1.48 -0.82 -1.07
N VAL A 206 1.18 0.20 -0.27
CA VAL A 206 1.67 1.57 -0.50
C VAL A 206 2.89 1.84 0.39
N SER A 207 4.06 1.81 -0.24
CA SER A 207 5.35 2.08 0.36
C SER A 207 5.80 3.53 0.13
N SER A 208 7.11 3.79 0.23
CA SER A 208 7.75 5.09 0.10
C SER A 208 9.05 5.00 -0.71
N LEU A 209 9.49 6.10 -1.31
CA LEU A 209 10.86 6.23 -1.85
C LEU A 209 11.94 6.13 -0.78
N GLU A 210 11.55 6.34 0.47
CA GLU A 210 12.42 6.31 1.64
C GLU A 210 12.49 4.91 2.27
N ALA A 211 11.80 3.92 1.69
CA ALA A 211 12.03 2.52 2.02
C ALA A 211 13.48 2.18 1.67
N THR A 212 14.30 1.98 2.68
CA THR A 212 15.72 1.69 2.50
C THR A 212 16.15 0.62 3.47
N TRP A 213 16.83 -0.39 2.93
CA TRP A 213 17.39 -1.50 3.70
C TRP A 213 18.39 -1.03 4.78
N ASN A 214 18.97 0.17 4.66
CA ASN A 214 19.98 0.71 5.57
C ASN A 214 19.43 0.96 6.98
N PHE A 215 18.13 1.24 7.09
CA PHE A 215 17.45 1.48 8.37
C PHE A 215 16.68 0.26 8.87
N PHE A 216 16.65 -0.82 8.09
CA PHE A 216 15.98 -2.06 8.44
C PHE A 216 16.97 -3.09 8.97
N LYS A 217 16.61 -3.75 10.06
CA LYS A 217 17.34 -4.90 10.59
C LYS A 217 16.38 -6.02 10.89
N VAL A 218 16.71 -7.21 10.40
CA VAL A 218 15.86 -8.40 10.54
C VAL A 218 15.71 -8.85 12.01
N ASP A 219 16.67 -8.54 12.86
CA ASP A 219 16.62 -8.77 14.31
C ASP A 219 15.94 -7.61 15.08
N ASP A 220 15.44 -6.60 14.37
CA ASP A 220 14.60 -5.50 14.89
C ASP A 220 13.41 -5.28 13.94
N ILE A 221 12.69 -6.36 13.61
CA ILE A 221 11.63 -6.32 12.58
C ILE A 221 10.54 -5.27 12.87
N GLN A 222 10.32 -4.96 14.15
CA GLN A 222 9.37 -3.93 14.59
C GLN A 222 9.94 -2.50 14.58
N GLY A 223 11.25 -2.33 14.35
CA GLY A 223 11.93 -1.04 14.36
C GLY A 223 11.94 -0.35 15.72
N LEU A 224 12.11 -1.09 16.82
CA LEU A 224 12.11 -0.52 18.17
C LEU A 224 13.46 0.11 18.53
N ARG A 225 14.56 -0.34 17.92
CA ARG A 225 15.93 0.13 18.20
C ARG A 225 16.41 1.18 17.20
N THR A 226 15.73 1.34 16.06
CA THR A 226 16.07 2.31 15.02
C THR A 226 15.50 3.70 15.32
N ASP A 227 16.26 4.74 14.96
CA ASP A 227 15.84 6.14 14.95
C ASP A 227 15.15 6.56 13.63
N ALA A 228 14.98 5.61 12.70
CA ALA A 228 14.28 5.74 11.44
C ALA A 228 13.16 4.68 11.29
N PRO A 229 12.16 4.65 12.21
CA PRO A 229 11.14 3.60 12.25
C PRO A 229 10.22 3.62 11.02
N TYR A 230 10.00 4.78 10.40
CA TYR A 230 9.20 4.89 9.19
C TYR A 230 9.90 4.20 8.01
N GLU A 231 11.15 4.56 7.76
CA GLU A 231 11.98 4.01 6.70
C GLU A 231 12.15 2.50 6.86
N SER A 232 12.41 2.04 8.09
CA SER A 232 12.47 0.62 8.45
C SER A 232 11.16 -0.12 8.14
N SER A 233 10.02 0.42 8.55
CA SER A 233 8.70 -0.19 8.29
C SER A 233 8.36 -0.26 6.79
N LYS A 234 8.77 0.76 6.01
CA LYS A 234 8.56 0.80 4.56
C LYS A 234 9.54 -0.12 3.81
N ALA A 235 10.76 -0.29 4.31
CA ALA A 235 11.68 -1.30 3.80
C ALA A 235 11.14 -2.72 4.01
N LEU A 236 10.59 -3.02 5.20
CA LEU A 236 9.92 -4.31 5.44
C LEU A 236 8.73 -4.53 4.49
N THR A 237 7.94 -3.50 4.22
CA THR A 237 6.86 -3.55 3.23
C THR A 237 7.38 -3.92 1.84
N ASP A 238 8.47 -3.30 1.41
CA ASP A 238 9.11 -3.59 0.12
C ASP A 238 9.57 -5.05 0.05
N ILE A 239 10.28 -5.51 1.09
CA ILE A 239 10.82 -6.87 1.18
C ILE A 239 9.68 -7.90 1.10
N LEU A 240 8.63 -7.75 1.90
CA LEU A 240 7.51 -8.69 1.92
C LEU A 240 6.81 -8.77 0.56
N ALA A 241 6.46 -7.61 -0.03
CA ALA A 241 5.71 -7.57 -1.28
C ALA A 241 6.52 -8.13 -2.47
N LEU A 242 7.80 -7.75 -2.59
CA LEU A 242 8.65 -8.15 -3.72
C LEU A 242 9.08 -9.62 -3.65
N THR A 243 9.15 -10.19 -2.44
CA THR A 243 9.52 -11.60 -2.24
C THR A 243 8.32 -12.53 -2.08
N SER A 244 7.09 -12.01 -2.09
CA SER A 244 5.85 -12.77 -1.83
C SER A 244 5.59 -13.97 -2.75
N ASN A 245 6.14 -13.96 -3.97
CA ASN A 245 5.93 -15.02 -4.97
C ASN A 245 7.17 -15.90 -5.19
N LEU A 246 8.20 -15.77 -4.35
CA LEU A 246 9.41 -16.57 -4.48
C LEU A 246 9.21 -17.97 -3.89
N PRO A 247 9.83 -19.01 -4.47
CA PRO A 247 9.77 -20.35 -3.89
C PRO A 247 10.32 -20.42 -2.45
N SER A 248 11.33 -19.59 -2.13
CA SER A 248 11.94 -19.55 -0.81
C SER A 248 11.01 -19.03 0.28
N THR A 249 10.02 -18.20 -0.06
CA THR A 249 9.08 -17.59 0.89
C THR A 249 7.71 -18.28 0.90
N ALA A 250 7.41 -19.13 -0.09
CA ALA A 250 6.13 -19.81 -0.26
C ALA A 250 5.56 -20.50 1.00
N PRO A 251 6.37 -21.17 1.86
CA PRO A 251 5.86 -21.79 3.09
C PRO A 251 5.17 -20.79 4.05
N TRP A 252 5.58 -19.53 4.03
CA TRP A 252 5.01 -18.48 4.87
C TRP A 252 4.06 -17.58 4.10
N ALA A 253 4.45 -17.14 2.91
CA ALA A 253 3.67 -16.18 2.12
C ALA A 253 2.40 -16.78 1.50
N VAL A 254 2.40 -18.08 1.18
CA VAL A 254 1.28 -18.74 0.48
C VAL A 254 0.65 -19.82 1.35
N GLU A 255 1.46 -20.72 1.92
CA GLU A 255 0.97 -21.87 2.69
C GLU A 255 0.50 -21.48 4.10
N SER A 256 0.86 -20.29 4.60
CA SER A 256 0.43 -19.77 5.91
C SER A 256 -0.36 -18.46 5.77
N PHE A 257 0.26 -17.38 5.29
CA PHE A 257 -0.35 -16.05 5.24
C PHE A 257 -1.63 -15.99 4.39
N LEU A 258 -1.74 -16.76 3.30
CA LEU A 258 -2.96 -16.80 2.49
C LEU A 258 -3.96 -17.86 2.96
N GLN A 259 -3.67 -18.63 4.00
CA GLN A 259 -4.58 -19.63 4.58
C GLN A 259 -5.16 -19.07 5.90
N SER A 260 -6.30 -18.38 5.80
CA SER A 260 -6.94 -17.74 6.95
C SER A 260 -7.99 -18.65 7.59
N GLU A 261 -8.13 -18.59 8.91
CA GLU A 261 -9.20 -19.31 9.62
C GLU A 261 -10.61 -18.81 9.24
N THR A 262 -10.72 -17.55 8.81
CA THR A 262 -11.96 -16.96 8.29
C THR A 262 -12.44 -17.62 6.99
N GLU A 263 -11.67 -18.54 6.40
CA GLU A 263 -12.12 -19.37 5.29
C GLU A 263 -13.35 -20.18 5.63
N LEU A 264 -13.43 -20.75 6.84
CA LEU A 264 -14.58 -21.54 7.28
C LEU A 264 -15.86 -20.70 7.27
N ASP A 265 -15.80 -19.49 7.84
CA ASP A 265 -16.91 -18.54 7.84
C ASP A 265 -17.31 -18.16 6.40
N THR A 266 -16.32 -17.87 5.56
CA THR A 266 -16.56 -17.47 4.16
C THR A 266 -17.18 -18.63 3.35
N HIS A 267 -16.73 -19.88 3.55
CA HIS A 267 -17.26 -21.06 2.88
C HIS A 267 -18.66 -21.44 3.38
N ALA A 268 -19.00 -21.13 4.63
CA ALA A 268 -20.36 -21.30 5.15
C ALA A 268 -21.36 -20.33 4.51
N ILE A 269 -20.90 -19.14 4.10
CA ILE A 269 -21.73 -18.07 3.54
C ILE A 269 -21.76 -18.12 2.00
N HIS A 270 -20.63 -18.46 1.38
CA HIS A 270 -20.45 -18.41 -0.08
C HIS A 270 -20.15 -19.81 -0.64
N THR A 271 -21.00 -20.25 -1.58
CA THR A 271 -20.91 -21.57 -2.22
C THR A 271 -19.93 -21.63 -3.40
N ASP A 272 -19.41 -20.49 -3.82
CA ASP A 272 -18.49 -20.36 -4.95
C ASP A 272 -17.08 -20.82 -4.59
N THR A 273 -16.44 -21.55 -5.51
CA THR A 273 -15.07 -22.06 -5.32
C THR A 273 -14.03 -20.92 -5.41
N PRO A 274 -12.95 -20.98 -4.60
CA PRO A 274 -11.80 -20.11 -4.78
C PRO A 274 -11.16 -20.34 -6.16
N ASP A 275 -10.97 -19.28 -6.94
CA ASP A 275 -10.55 -19.39 -8.35
C ASP A 275 -9.04 -19.18 -8.54
N ALA A 276 -8.35 -18.44 -7.66
CA ALA A 276 -6.92 -18.18 -7.81
C ALA A 276 -6.22 -17.76 -6.51
N THR A 277 -4.89 -17.93 -6.49
CA THR A 277 -4.03 -17.40 -5.42
C THR A 277 -3.87 -15.88 -5.59
N PRO A 278 -4.18 -15.07 -4.55
CA PRO A 278 -3.99 -13.63 -4.60
C PRO A 278 -2.54 -13.22 -4.89
N ARG A 279 -2.36 -12.09 -5.58
CA ARG A 279 -1.04 -11.53 -5.91
C ARG A 279 -0.76 -10.28 -5.09
N MET A 280 0.49 -10.12 -4.64
CA MET A 280 0.93 -8.90 -3.98
C MET A 280 1.67 -7.99 -4.96
N TYR A 281 1.37 -6.70 -4.90
CA TYR A 281 2.02 -5.66 -5.68
C TYR A 281 2.49 -4.55 -4.76
N LEU A 282 3.51 -3.82 -5.20
CA LEU A 282 4.14 -2.77 -4.42
C LEU A 282 4.08 -1.45 -5.18
N SER A 283 3.57 -0.42 -4.50
CA SER A 283 3.45 0.93 -5.04
C SER A 283 4.12 1.96 -4.13
N HIS A 284 4.35 3.17 -4.64
CA HIS A 284 4.55 4.36 -3.79
C HIS A 284 4.02 5.62 -4.51
N PRO A 285 3.61 6.65 -3.77
CA PRO A 285 2.92 7.81 -4.34
C PRO A 285 3.85 8.90 -4.89
N GLY A 286 5.16 8.64 -4.98
CA GLY A 286 6.15 9.71 -5.06
C GLY A 286 6.06 10.66 -3.87
N ILE A 287 6.31 11.95 -4.11
CA ILE A 287 6.28 13.04 -3.13
C ILE A 287 5.12 13.96 -3.50
N CYS A 288 4.03 13.79 -2.75
CA CYS A 288 2.84 14.62 -2.82
C CYS A 288 2.70 15.45 -1.55
N ALA A 289 2.15 16.65 -1.69
CA ALA A 289 1.86 17.53 -0.57
C ALA A 289 0.75 16.91 0.28
N THR A 290 1.12 16.36 1.43
CA THR A 290 0.21 15.77 2.42
C THR A 290 0.45 16.41 3.78
N SER A 291 -0.49 16.23 4.70
CA SER A 291 -0.34 16.64 6.10
C SER A 291 0.41 15.62 6.95
N ILE A 292 1.17 14.69 6.36
CA ILE A 292 1.90 13.65 7.11
C ILE A 292 3.01 14.26 7.99
N ILE A 293 3.57 15.39 7.56
CA ILE A 293 4.40 16.29 8.37
C ILE A 293 3.63 17.62 8.46
N PRO A 294 3.06 17.97 9.64
CA PRO A 294 2.30 19.20 9.77
C PRO A 294 3.25 20.41 9.75
N LEU A 295 3.05 21.31 8.79
CA LEU A 295 3.78 22.57 8.64
C LEU A 295 2.83 23.76 8.80
N ILE A 296 3.32 24.86 9.39
CA ILE A 296 2.60 26.13 9.37
C ILE A 296 2.48 26.65 7.94
N LEU A 297 1.45 27.46 7.66
CA LEU A 297 1.05 27.82 6.30
C LEU A 297 2.20 28.34 5.40
N PRO A 298 3.08 29.26 5.84
CA PRO A 298 4.19 29.72 5.00
C PRO A 298 5.15 28.59 4.61
N LEU A 299 5.43 27.67 5.55
CA LEU A 299 6.31 26.53 5.32
C LEU A 299 5.66 25.46 4.43
N ALA A 300 4.34 25.30 4.50
CA ALA A 300 3.61 24.44 3.57
C ALA A 300 3.73 24.93 2.12
N TRP A 301 3.61 26.24 1.89
CA TRP A 301 3.83 26.83 0.56
C TRP A 301 5.28 26.74 0.10
N ALA A 302 6.24 26.97 1.01
CA ALA A 302 7.65 26.80 0.71
C ALA A 302 7.97 25.34 0.28
N MET A 303 7.42 24.36 0.99
CA MET A 303 7.54 22.93 0.65
C MET A 303 6.96 22.62 -0.74
N ILE A 304 5.77 23.15 -1.06
CA ILE A 304 5.18 22.96 -2.40
C ILE A 304 6.07 23.59 -3.48
N ALA A 305 6.62 24.78 -3.22
CA ALA A 305 7.53 25.45 -4.14
C ALA A 305 8.84 24.67 -4.36
N THR A 306 9.43 24.10 -3.31
CA THR A 306 10.65 23.27 -3.43
C THR A 306 10.37 21.97 -4.17
N PHE A 307 9.23 21.31 -3.92
CA PHE A 307 8.80 20.13 -4.67
C PHE A 307 8.57 20.45 -6.15
N TRP A 308 7.94 21.59 -6.45
CA TRP A 308 7.75 22.04 -7.82
C TRP A 308 9.09 22.30 -8.51
N ALA A 309 10.02 22.97 -7.83
CA ALA A 309 11.37 23.19 -8.34
C ALA A 309 12.10 21.86 -8.62
N ALA A 310 12.00 20.88 -7.71
CA ALA A 310 12.55 19.54 -7.92
C ALA A 310 11.96 18.84 -9.15
N ARG A 311 10.64 18.96 -9.38
CA ARG A 311 9.99 18.48 -10.61
C ARG A 311 10.55 19.18 -11.85
N MET A 312 10.71 20.51 -11.82
CA MET A 312 11.29 21.28 -12.94
C MET A 312 12.74 20.89 -13.23
N LEU A 313 13.49 20.54 -12.20
CA LEU A 313 14.86 20.01 -12.32
C LEU A 313 14.90 18.55 -12.81
N GLY A 314 13.76 17.97 -13.17
CA GLY A 314 13.64 16.65 -13.79
C GLY A 314 13.46 15.49 -12.82
N SER A 315 13.10 15.74 -11.55
CA SER A 315 12.71 14.65 -10.66
C SER A 315 11.35 14.08 -11.11
N PRO A 316 11.26 12.77 -11.43
CA PRO A 316 9.98 12.14 -11.75
C PRO A 316 9.12 11.95 -10.51
N TRP A 317 9.73 12.00 -9.32
CA TRP A 317 9.13 11.58 -8.07
C TRP A 317 8.33 12.67 -7.36
N HIS A 318 8.07 13.81 -7.99
CA HIS A 318 7.35 14.93 -7.38
C HIS A 318 6.01 15.20 -8.08
N PRO A 319 5.00 14.33 -7.91
CA PRO A 319 3.65 14.57 -8.44
C PRO A 319 2.96 15.80 -7.84
N LEU A 320 3.43 16.33 -6.71
CA LEU A 320 2.90 17.52 -6.00
C LEU A 320 1.51 17.32 -5.39
N SER A 321 0.54 16.80 -6.14
CA SER A 321 -0.81 16.54 -5.66
C SER A 321 -0.98 15.07 -5.27
N THR A 322 -1.87 14.82 -4.31
CA THR A 322 -2.22 13.46 -3.90
C THR A 322 -2.98 12.70 -4.97
N TYR A 323 -3.68 13.39 -5.88
CA TYR A 323 -4.36 12.80 -7.02
C TYR A 323 -3.38 12.24 -8.06
N LEU A 324 -2.33 13.00 -8.40
CA LEU A 324 -1.26 12.48 -9.26
C LEU A 324 -0.46 11.39 -8.52
N GLY A 325 -0.26 11.53 -7.21
CA GLY A 325 0.33 10.49 -6.36
C GLY A 325 -0.48 9.19 -6.28
N ALA A 326 -1.76 9.19 -6.62
CA ALA A 326 -2.59 7.99 -6.66
C ALA A 326 -2.42 7.14 -7.93
N CYS A 327 -1.64 7.59 -8.92
CA CYS A 327 -1.47 6.91 -10.21
C CYS A 327 -1.06 5.44 -10.10
N ALA A 328 0.09 5.14 -9.48
CA ALA A 328 0.59 3.77 -9.35
C ALA A 328 -0.30 2.84 -8.50
N PRO A 329 -0.81 3.23 -7.31
CA PRO A 329 -1.69 2.34 -6.55
C PRO A 329 -3.02 2.06 -7.29
N VAL A 330 -3.56 3.04 -8.02
CA VAL A 330 -4.79 2.84 -8.83
C VAL A 330 -4.51 1.94 -10.03
N PHE A 331 -3.40 2.16 -10.76
CA PHE A 331 -2.97 1.28 -11.84
C PHE A 331 -2.91 -0.18 -11.37
N LEU A 332 -2.25 -0.46 -10.24
CA LEU A 332 -2.14 -1.82 -9.72
C LEU A 332 -3.46 -2.41 -9.22
N ALA A 333 -4.36 -1.57 -8.70
CA ALA A 333 -5.66 -2.03 -8.18
C ALA A 333 -6.70 -2.27 -9.28
N LEU A 334 -6.63 -1.52 -10.40
CA LEU A 334 -7.71 -1.40 -11.37
C LEU A 334 -7.36 -1.88 -12.79
N ALA A 335 -6.09 -1.83 -13.21
CA ALA A 335 -5.71 -2.26 -14.55
C ALA A 335 -5.98 -3.75 -14.79
N SER A 336 -6.13 -4.17 -16.05
CA SER A 336 -6.31 -5.59 -16.36
C SER A 336 -5.07 -6.39 -15.93
N GLN A 337 -5.23 -7.70 -15.68
CA GLN A 337 -4.08 -8.53 -15.30
C GLN A 337 -3.02 -8.57 -16.41
N ALA A 338 -3.45 -8.52 -17.68
CA ALA A 338 -2.58 -8.48 -18.84
C ALA A 338 -1.76 -7.18 -18.91
N ASP A 339 -2.34 -6.03 -18.55
CA ASP A 339 -1.60 -4.76 -18.54
C ASP A 339 -0.51 -4.75 -17.47
N VAL A 340 -0.81 -5.28 -16.28
CA VAL A 340 0.19 -5.38 -15.20
C VAL A 340 1.30 -6.37 -15.58
N GLU A 341 0.95 -7.52 -16.16
CA GLU A 341 1.94 -8.50 -16.64
C GLU A 341 2.78 -7.94 -17.79
N ALA A 342 2.19 -7.21 -18.74
CA ALA A 342 2.91 -6.54 -19.81
C ALA A 342 3.89 -5.47 -19.28
N ALA A 343 3.52 -4.80 -18.19
CA ALA A 343 4.38 -3.82 -17.53
C ALA A 343 5.56 -4.49 -16.80
N GLU A 344 5.38 -5.70 -16.24
CA GLU A 344 6.44 -6.47 -15.57
C GLU A 344 7.29 -7.36 -16.53
N GLU A 345 6.76 -7.67 -17.71
CA GLU A 345 7.37 -8.56 -18.72
C GLU A 345 8.84 -8.23 -19.06
N PRO A 346 9.26 -6.95 -19.23
CA PRO A 346 10.67 -6.64 -19.49
C PRO A 346 11.62 -7.14 -18.39
N TYR A 347 11.18 -7.13 -17.13
CA TYR A 347 11.98 -7.58 -15.99
C TYR A 347 12.00 -9.11 -15.92
N HIS A 348 10.85 -9.77 -16.12
CA HIS A 348 10.76 -11.22 -16.15
C HIS A 348 11.63 -11.85 -17.25
N ARG A 349 11.60 -11.28 -18.46
CA ARG A 349 12.43 -11.76 -19.59
C ARG A 349 13.92 -11.65 -19.31
N ALA A 350 14.33 -10.69 -18.49
CA ALA A 350 15.70 -10.51 -18.05
C ALA A 350 16.09 -11.34 -16.82
N GLY A 351 15.24 -12.29 -16.40
CA GLY A 351 15.49 -13.16 -15.25
C GLY A 351 15.17 -12.51 -13.89
N GLY A 352 14.48 -11.37 -13.88
CA GLY A 352 13.99 -10.70 -12.69
C GLY A 352 12.61 -11.21 -12.23
N GLY A 353 11.96 -10.41 -11.38
CA GLY A 353 10.65 -10.66 -10.80
C GLY A 353 9.81 -9.38 -10.71
N ARG A 354 9.05 -9.27 -9.62
CA ARG A 354 8.13 -8.14 -9.40
C ARG A 354 8.86 -6.81 -9.29
N ALA A 355 8.22 -5.75 -9.77
CA ALA A 355 8.72 -4.38 -9.68
C ALA A 355 7.98 -3.56 -8.61
N LYS A 356 8.66 -2.53 -8.08
CA LYS A 356 8.03 -1.47 -7.30
C LYS A 356 7.54 -0.39 -8.25
N TRP A 357 6.27 -0.02 -8.16
CA TRP A 357 5.64 0.95 -9.06
C TRP A 357 5.46 2.32 -8.39
N GLY A 358 6.09 3.35 -8.93
CA GLY A 358 5.98 4.72 -8.45
C GLY A 358 5.05 5.58 -9.28
N SER A 359 4.24 6.40 -8.59
CA SER A 359 3.53 7.51 -9.22
C SER A 359 4.55 8.59 -9.61
N SER A 360 4.85 8.65 -10.89
CA SER A 360 5.76 9.62 -11.50
C SER A 360 4.99 10.77 -12.13
N SER A 361 5.61 11.95 -12.19
CA SER A 361 5.09 13.11 -12.92
C SER A 361 6.22 13.83 -13.64
N GLY A 362 6.07 14.00 -14.96
CA GLY A 362 7.01 14.77 -15.77
C GLY A 362 6.93 16.28 -15.50
N ARG A 363 7.81 17.06 -16.15
CA ARG A 363 7.82 18.53 -16.01
C ARG A 363 6.49 19.19 -16.35
N LEU A 364 5.77 18.64 -17.33
CA LEU A 364 4.46 19.12 -17.75
C LEU A 364 3.30 18.66 -16.85
N GLY A 365 3.60 17.92 -15.77
CA GLY A 365 2.58 17.37 -14.88
C GLY A 365 1.96 16.06 -15.35
N ILE A 366 2.32 15.57 -16.55
CA ILE A 366 1.86 14.27 -17.07
C ILE A 366 2.34 13.16 -16.16
N GLU A 367 1.40 12.40 -15.60
CA GLU A 367 1.65 11.30 -14.70
C GLU A 367 1.80 9.95 -15.40
N SER A 368 2.46 9.03 -14.73
CA SER A 368 2.56 7.63 -15.15
C SER A 368 2.95 6.74 -13.97
N ALA A 369 2.52 5.49 -14.01
CA ALA A 369 3.07 4.44 -13.15
C ALA A 369 4.37 3.93 -13.78
N VAL A 370 5.49 4.07 -13.09
CA VAL A 370 6.81 3.64 -13.60
C VAL A 370 7.56 2.84 -12.54
N SER A 371 8.45 1.95 -12.97
CA SER A 371 9.28 1.18 -12.04
C SER A 371 10.18 2.08 -11.19
N THR A 372 10.45 1.67 -9.97
CA THR A 372 11.30 2.37 -9.01
C THR A 372 12.40 1.45 -8.54
N GLU A 373 13.62 1.97 -8.51
CA GLU A 373 14.78 1.25 -7.99
C GLU A 373 14.62 0.99 -6.49
N VAL A 374 14.86 -0.25 -6.06
CA VAL A 374 14.77 -0.68 -4.67
C VAL A 374 16.15 -1.10 -4.16
N ASP A 375 16.54 -0.63 -2.98
CA ASP A 375 17.81 -1.01 -2.35
C ASP A 375 17.86 -2.53 -2.15
N GLY A 376 18.89 -3.20 -2.68
CA GLY A 376 19.04 -4.67 -2.62
C GLY A 376 18.21 -5.47 -3.64
N TRP A 377 17.32 -4.83 -4.42
CA TRP A 377 16.51 -5.50 -5.45
C TRP A 377 16.58 -4.84 -6.84
N GLY A 378 17.13 -3.62 -6.95
CA GLY A 378 17.24 -2.89 -8.20
C GLY A 378 15.87 -2.62 -8.85
N HIS A 379 15.84 -2.61 -10.18
CA HIS A 379 14.59 -2.56 -10.95
C HIS A 379 14.13 -3.98 -11.27
N GLY A 380 13.09 -4.43 -10.57
CA GLY A 380 12.46 -5.73 -10.83
C GLY A 380 13.36 -6.94 -10.55
N GLY A 381 14.36 -6.85 -9.66
CA GLY A 381 15.23 -7.99 -9.32
C GLY A 381 16.22 -8.38 -10.43
N VAL A 382 16.38 -7.54 -11.45
CA VAL A 382 17.28 -7.82 -12.57
C VAL A 382 18.71 -7.45 -12.21
N VAL A 383 19.63 -8.41 -12.34
CA VAL A 383 21.06 -8.23 -12.06
C VAL A 383 21.72 -7.39 -13.15
N GLY A 384 22.52 -6.41 -12.75
CA GLY A 384 23.24 -5.48 -13.62
C GLY A 384 22.49 -4.18 -13.87
N THR A 385 22.77 -3.56 -15.02
CA THR A 385 22.16 -2.27 -15.40
C THR A 385 20.66 -2.41 -15.66
N PRO A 386 19.83 -1.40 -15.36
CA PRO A 386 18.40 -1.46 -15.61
C PRO A 386 18.07 -1.84 -17.06
N VAL A 387 17.09 -2.71 -17.29
CA VAL A 387 16.82 -3.26 -18.64
C VAL A 387 15.95 -2.36 -19.50
N VAL A 388 15.08 -1.56 -18.88
CA VAL A 388 14.24 -0.59 -19.59
C VAL A 388 15.01 0.73 -19.74
N GLU A 389 15.03 1.29 -20.95
CA GLU A 389 15.74 2.54 -21.24
C GLU A 389 15.28 3.69 -20.32
N ALA A 390 13.96 3.80 -20.09
CA ALA A 390 13.41 4.80 -19.18
C ALA A 390 13.91 4.66 -17.74
N ASP A 391 14.21 3.44 -17.27
CA ASP A 391 14.82 3.22 -15.95
C ASP A 391 16.27 3.74 -15.93
N ARG A 392 17.05 3.48 -16.99
CA ARG A 392 18.44 3.95 -17.12
C ARG A 392 18.56 5.48 -17.12
N LEU A 393 17.60 6.14 -17.74
CA LEU A 393 17.58 7.61 -17.87
C LEU A 393 17.07 8.30 -16.60
N ARG A 394 16.35 7.58 -15.73
CA ARG A 394 15.83 8.16 -14.49
C ARG A 394 16.94 8.39 -13.48
N ARG A 395 16.85 9.54 -12.79
CA ARG A 395 17.79 9.88 -11.72
C ARG A 395 17.66 8.86 -10.59
N ARG A 396 18.80 8.27 -10.23
CA ARG A 396 18.93 7.32 -9.13
C ARG A 396 19.20 8.03 -7.80
N LYS A 397 18.93 7.32 -6.70
CA LYS A 397 19.34 7.74 -5.35
C LYS A 397 20.86 7.84 -5.29
N ARG A 398 21.39 8.81 -4.55
CA ARG A 398 22.84 8.93 -4.38
C ARG A 398 23.38 7.65 -3.71
N GLY A 399 24.43 7.08 -4.29
CA GLY A 399 25.02 5.82 -3.81
C GLY A 399 24.25 4.56 -4.22
N ALA A 400 23.25 4.68 -5.11
CA ALA A 400 22.66 3.51 -5.74
C ALA A 400 23.71 2.79 -6.60
N GLU A 401 23.77 1.47 -6.42
CA GLU A 401 24.66 0.57 -7.15
C GLU A 401 23.81 -0.40 -7.95
N ASP A 402 24.32 -0.83 -9.11
CA ASP A 402 23.64 -1.86 -9.90
C ASP A 402 23.52 -3.14 -9.08
N LEU A 403 22.39 -3.83 -9.24
CA LEU A 403 22.11 -5.04 -8.49
C LEU A 403 23.14 -6.12 -8.87
N THR A 404 23.87 -6.64 -7.88
CA THR A 404 24.74 -7.80 -8.08
C THR A 404 23.97 -9.09 -7.78
N LYS A 405 24.49 -10.22 -8.24
CA LYS A 405 23.89 -11.53 -7.95
C LYS A 405 23.85 -11.80 -6.45
N GLU A 406 24.93 -11.47 -5.75
CA GLU A 406 25.08 -11.66 -4.31
C GLU A 406 24.05 -10.82 -3.54
N LYS A 407 23.90 -9.54 -3.87
CA LYS A 407 22.89 -8.66 -3.23
C LYS A 407 21.47 -9.15 -3.47
N ARG A 408 21.19 -9.70 -4.65
CA ARG A 408 19.89 -10.31 -4.93
C ARG A 408 19.65 -11.53 -4.03
N GLU A 409 20.62 -12.44 -3.93
CA GLU A 409 20.52 -13.62 -3.06
C GLU A 409 20.35 -13.22 -1.59
N GLU A 410 21.08 -12.20 -1.12
CA GLU A 410 20.91 -11.60 0.21
C GLU A 410 19.50 -11.05 0.42
N PHE A 411 18.93 -10.36 -0.58
CA PHE A 411 17.57 -9.82 -0.50
C PHE A 411 16.50 -10.93 -0.47
N GLU A 412 16.68 -11.99 -1.25
CA GLU A 412 15.77 -13.15 -1.25
C GLU A 412 15.81 -13.89 0.10
N GLU A 413 17.01 -14.07 0.68
CA GLU A 413 17.19 -14.66 2.01
C GLU A 413 16.63 -13.75 3.12
N LEU A 414 16.83 -12.43 3.01
CA LEU A 414 16.22 -11.46 3.92
C LEU A 414 14.69 -11.56 3.88
N GLY A 415 14.11 -11.65 2.68
CA GLY A 415 12.67 -11.89 2.48
C GLY A 415 12.20 -13.16 3.18
N ARG A 416 12.94 -14.26 3.03
CA ARG A 416 12.66 -15.52 3.73
C ARG A 416 12.61 -15.36 5.25
N GLN A 417 13.58 -14.66 5.83
CA GLN A 417 13.63 -14.42 7.26
C GLN A 417 12.50 -13.49 7.74
N CYS A 418 12.21 -12.43 6.98
CA CYS A 418 11.11 -11.51 7.26
C CYS A 418 9.76 -12.22 7.25
N TRP A 419 9.46 -13.01 6.21
CA TRP A 419 8.22 -13.77 6.11
C TRP A 419 8.05 -14.76 7.27
N LYS A 420 9.12 -15.48 7.61
CA LYS A 420 9.12 -16.39 8.76
C LYS A 420 8.77 -15.67 10.06
N GLN A 421 9.47 -14.58 10.39
CA GLN A 421 9.24 -13.85 11.63
C GLN A 421 7.87 -13.16 11.66
N MET A 422 7.39 -12.64 10.52
CA MET A 422 6.06 -12.04 10.43
C MET A 422 4.95 -13.06 10.68
N GLU A 423 5.06 -14.27 10.14
CA GLU A 423 4.10 -15.34 10.43
C GLU A 423 4.18 -15.85 11.88
N GLU A 424 5.39 -16.03 12.43
CA GLU A 424 5.55 -16.38 13.86
C GLU A 424 4.89 -15.33 14.77
N LEU A 425 5.09 -14.04 14.46
CA LEU A 425 4.47 -12.94 15.18
C LEU A 425 2.95 -12.91 15.00
N ARG A 426 2.44 -13.13 13.77
CA ARG A 426 1.00 -13.21 13.49
C ARG A 426 0.33 -14.29 14.33
N ILE A 427 0.86 -15.52 14.27
CA ILE A 427 0.32 -16.67 15.02
C ILE A 427 0.34 -16.39 16.52
N GLN A 428 1.44 -15.85 17.06
CA GLN A 428 1.53 -15.47 18.46
C GLN A 428 0.44 -14.46 18.86
N TRP A 429 0.21 -13.44 18.03
CA TRP A 429 -0.80 -12.41 18.31
C TRP A 429 -2.23 -12.93 18.14
N ASP A 430 -2.50 -13.78 17.16
CA ASP A 430 -3.81 -14.42 17.00
C ASP A 430 -4.16 -15.22 18.25
N GLU A 431 -3.24 -16.05 18.76
CA GLU A 431 -3.47 -16.79 20.01
C GLU A 431 -3.74 -15.89 21.22
N ILE A 432 -3.02 -14.77 21.35
CA ILE A 432 -3.22 -13.81 22.44
C ILE A 432 -4.59 -13.16 22.34
N LEU A 433 -4.99 -12.76 21.14
CA LEU A 433 -6.28 -12.14 20.87
C LEU A 433 -7.43 -13.14 21.08
N ASP A 434 -7.30 -14.39 20.66
CA ASP A 434 -8.29 -15.46 20.89
C ASP A 434 -8.51 -15.70 22.37
N LYS A 435 -7.42 -15.82 23.14
CA LYS A 435 -7.48 -15.97 24.61
C LYS A 435 -8.14 -14.76 25.26
N ALA A 436 -7.94 -13.56 24.71
CA ALA A 436 -8.52 -12.33 25.25
C ALA A 436 -10.01 -12.21 24.91
N GLU A 437 -10.44 -12.64 23.73
CA GLU A 437 -11.86 -12.68 23.31
C GLU A 437 -12.64 -13.77 24.04
N ALA A 438 -12.04 -14.94 24.30
CA ALA A 438 -12.68 -16.00 25.06
C ALA A 438 -12.93 -15.65 26.55
N ARG A 439 -12.24 -14.62 27.07
CA ARG A 439 -12.35 -14.14 28.46
C ARG A 439 -13.24 -12.90 28.61
N SER A 440 -13.63 -12.26 27.51
CA SER A 440 -14.54 -11.11 27.49
C SER A 440 -15.98 -11.57 27.33
#